data_AF-A0A969HZC1-F1
#
_entry.id   AF-A0A969HZC1-F1
#
_cell.length_a   1.000
_cell.length_b   1.000
_cell.length_c   1.000
_cell.angle_alpha   90.00
_cell.angle_beta   90.00
_cell.angle_gamma   90.00
#
_symmetry.space_group_name_H-M   'P 1'
#
loop_
_entity.id
_entity.type
_entity.pdbx_description
1 polymer ?
#
loop_
_entity_poly.entity_id
_entity_poly.type
_entity_poly.pdbx_seq_one_letter_code
_entity_poly.pdbx_strand_id
1 'polypeptide(L)'
;MNTCGLKAFPLTRALRGLGCGLVLCTYGAAPVLADDTEIFSGNLRSANPNVLLVIDTSGSMDEPADNERAPFDRTAVYTGNCRSDSIYWRMDEGTEPDCLNEGPDNYFEPEALVCDTAVQAIQSAGFGLTDGVAQWNPATQRWVPLAPAVKNQPIECEADAGLHGPDSGDTRRWPADVTQWTNVQADRFDFSANFTNRPFIFYDGNYLNWLRQPPAPPASRPSRMDVVKGAASTLVQTVNNVNLGLMRYSANADGGAGELAAEGGMVIYPVTSLGQTSRQELVDRINALDPAGFTPMSETLYEARQYFAGDSVLFGRESRLWPGSQGGFDGRFPSVAASRSVDGNQYISPATAQCQQNFIIYLTDGLPTRDNSADDEIAALLGVVDPGADVTGRHAVDDTAEGARPSASRAGVGGEVEVVTP
;
A
#
# COMPACT_ATOMS: atom_id res chain seq x y z
N MET A 1 28.79 12.78 -2.14
CA MET A 1 28.41 11.50 -1.49
C MET A 1 28.15 11.81 -0.03
N ASN A 2 26.90 12.11 0.31
CA ASN A 2 26.52 12.40 1.69
C ASN A 2 26.30 11.08 2.42
N THR A 3 27.14 10.81 3.41
CA THR A 3 27.00 9.70 4.34
C THR A 3 25.73 9.91 5.17
N CYS A 4 24.85 8.90 5.17
CA CYS A 4 23.74 8.82 6.11
C CYS A 4 24.32 8.81 7.53
N GLY A 5 23.86 9.73 8.37
CA GLY A 5 24.48 10.03 9.66
C GLY A 5 24.33 8.88 10.65
N LEU A 6 25.31 7.98 10.73
CA LEU A 6 25.59 7.29 11.98
C LEU A 6 25.98 8.36 13.01
N LYS A 7 25.17 8.53 14.07
CA LYS A 7 25.56 9.28 15.26
C LYS A 7 26.76 8.60 15.91
N ALA A 8 27.95 8.98 15.48
CA ALA A 8 29.19 8.68 16.19
C ALA A 8 29.26 9.59 17.42
N PHE A 9 29.22 8.99 18.62
CA PHE A 9 29.61 9.67 19.85
C PHE A 9 31.08 10.10 19.76
N PRO A 10 31.42 11.39 19.96
CA PRO A 10 32.81 11.80 19.96
C PRO A 10 33.49 11.36 21.26
N LEU A 11 34.48 10.46 21.15
CA LEU A 11 35.50 10.26 22.17
C LEU A 11 36.40 11.50 22.22
N THR A 12 36.31 12.29 23.28
CA THR A 12 37.36 13.26 23.66
C THR A 12 38.01 12.83 24.98
N ARG A 13 39.32 12.58 24.92
CA ARG A 13 40.20 12.40 26.08
C ARG A 13 40.49 13.76 26.72
N ALA A 14 40.30 13.90 28.04
CA ALA A 14 41.26 14.56 28.95
C ALA A 14 40.84 14.50 30.44
N LEU A 15 41.67 13.79 31.22
CA LEU A 15 42.16 14.08 32.60
C LEU A 15 41.23 14.28 33.82
N ARG A 16 41.39 13.31 34.74
CA ARG A 16 41.61 13.41 36.21
C ARG A 16 40.55 14.07 37.12
N GLY A 17 39.97 13.23 37.99
CA GLY A 17 39.44 13.64 39.30
C GLY A 17 38.82 12.46 40.06
N LEU A 18 39.47 12.01 41.15
CA LEU A 18 38.94 11.07 42.14
C LEU A 18 37.65 11.62 42.79
N GLY A 19 36.69 10.73 43.10
CA GLY A 19 35.65 11.03 44.10
C GLY A 19 34.43 10.11 44.05
N CYS A 20 34.31 9.24 45.05
CA CYS A 20 33.15 8.41 45.37
C CYS A 20 31.82 9.18 45.39
N GLY A 21 30.70 8.50 45.09
CA GLY A 21 29.40 8.98 45.57
C GLY A 21 28.20 8.51 44.76
N LEU A 22 27.62 7.41 45.21
CA LEU A 22 26.31 6.87 44.88
C LEU A 22 25.21 7.96 44.87
N VAL A 23 24.58 8.25 43.72
CA VAL A 23 23.37 9.10 43.62
C VAL A 23 22.39 8.51 42.60
N LEU A 24 21.22 8.15 43.14
CA LEU A 24 19.92 7.85 42.53
C LEU A 24 19.79 8.01 40.99
N CYS A 25 19.61 6.88 40.30
CA CYS A 25 18.90 6.84 39.02
C CYS A 25 17.38 6.89 39.27
N THR A 26 16.83 8.08 39.44
CA THR A 26 15.42 8.35 39.10
C THR A 26 15.41 8.97 37.71
N TYR A 27 15.40 8.14 36.68
CA TYR A 27 15.08 8.58 35.32
C TYR A 27 13.62 8.24 35.05
N GLY A 28 12.82 9.27 34.82
CA GLY A 28 11.44 9.14 34.42
C GLY A 28 11.33 8.33 33.14
N ALA A 29 10.35 7.43 33.12
CA ALA A 29 9.79 6.94 31.88
C ALA A 29 9.21 8.17 31.14
N ALA A 30 9.96 8.69 30.18
CA ALA A 30 9.31 9.35 29.07
C ALA A 30 8.51 8.26 28.35
N PRO A 31 7.20 8.43 28.10
CA PRO A 31 6.56 7.58 27.12
C PRO A 31 7.34 7.77 25.82
N VAL A 32 7.96 6.69 25.33
CA VAL A 32 8.27 6.59 23.91
C VAL A 32 6.91 6.52 23.24
N LEU A 33 6.41 7.68 22.83
CA LEU A 33 5.40 7.74 21.79
C LEU A 33 6.08 7.15 20.55
N ALA A 34 5.57 6.01 20.10
CA ALA A 34 5.82 5.54 18.75
C ALA A 34 5.36 6.65 17.80
N ASP A 35 6.21 6.99 16.84
CA ASP A 35 5.99 8.07 15.88
C ASP A 35 5.65 7.42 14.54
N ASP A 36 4.38 7.07 14.35
CA ASP A 36 3.83 6.50 13.12
C ASP A 36 3.51 7.63 12.11
N THR A 37 4.51 8.44 11.75
CA THR A 37 4.33 9.58 10.81
C THR A 37 5.18 9.51 9.54
N GLU A 38 6.05 8.51 9.38
CA GLU A 38 7.03 8.50 8.27
C GLU A 38 6.52 7.91 6.95
N ILE A 39 5.29 7.35 6.90
CA ILE A 39 4.64 6.99 5.64
C ILE A 39 3.98 8.21 4.95
N PHE A 40 3.74 9.29 5.70
CA PHE A 40 3.04 10.50 5.21
C PHE A 40 3.91 11.78 5.24
N SER A 41 5.15 11.71 5.73
CA SER A 41 6.04 12.87 5.80
C SER A 41 6.85 13.03 4.49
N GLY A 42 6.27 13.74 3.53
CA GLY A 42 6.96 14.15 2.32
C GLY A 42 8.01 15.24 2.59
N ASN A 43 9.21 14.89 3.08
CA ASN A 43 10.45 15.60 2.74
C ASN A 43 11.75 14.95 3.30
N LEU A 44 12.34 14.02 2.55
CA LEU A 44 13.78 13.94 2.31
C LEU A 44 13.98 13.39 0.90
N ARG A 45 15.08 13.74 0.23
CA ARG A 45 15.43 13.28 -1.13
C ARG A 45 15.74 11.76 -1.19
N SER A 46 14.80 10.93 -0.73
CA SER A 46 14.85 9.47 -0.70
C SER A 46 13.94 8.93 -1.81
N ALA A 47 14.30 7.81 -2.41
CA ALA A 47 13.46 7.14 -3.40
C ALA A 47 12.09 6.81 -2.79
N ASN A 48 11.02 6.84 -3.59
CA ASN A 48 9.66 6.47 -3.17
C ASN A 48 9.68 5.14 -2.38
N PRO A 49 8.99 5.03 -1.23
CA PRO A 49 8.92 3.77 -0.49
C PRO A 49 8.39 2.63 -1.36
N ASN A 50 8.86 1.42 -1.10
CA ASN A 50 8.34 0.20 -1.73
C ASN A 50 7.31 -0.46 -0.81
N VAL A 51 6.15 -0.79 -1.33
CA VAL A 51 5.09 -1.53 -0.62
C VAL A 51 4.80 -2.81 -1.41
N LEU A 52 4.85 -3.95 -0.72
CA LEU A 52 4.51 -5.24 -1.27
C LEU A 52 3.26 -5.77 -0.57
N LEU A 53 2.15 -5.82 -1.30
CA LEU A 53 0.92 -6.44 -0.80
C LEU A 53 1.04 -7.96 -0.98
N VAL A 54 0.87 -8.72 0.10
CA VAL A 54 0.75 -10.17 0.08
C VAL A 54 -0.70 -10.52 0.39
N ILE A 55 -1.42 -10.98 -0.62
CA ILE A 55 -2.83 -11.36 -0.48
C ILE A 55 -2.91 -12.87 -0.25
N ASP A 56 -3.52 -13.24 0.87
CA ASP A 56 -3.93 -14.60 1.15
C ASP A 56 -4.97 -15.03 0.12
N THR A 57 -4.68 -16.12 -0.57
CA THR A 57 -5.59 -16.73 -1.53
C THR A 57 -5.92 -18.15 -1.14
N SER A 58 -5.82 -18.51 0.13
CA SER A 58 -6.18 -19.83 0.65
C SER A 58 -7.68 -20.10 0.50
N GLY A 59 -8.09 -21.36 0.67
CA GLY A 59 -9.50 -21.74 0.57
C GLY A 59 -10.41 -21.10 1.64
N SER A 60 -9.87 -20.73 2.82
CA SER A 60 -10.66 -20.04 3.86
C SER A 60 -11.16 -18.67 3.41
N MET A 61 -10.47 -18.06 2.44
CA MET A 61 -10.88 -16.77 1.87
C MET A 61 -12.20 -16.85 1.06
N ASP A 62 -12.68 -18.05 0.71
CA ASP A 62 -14.01 -18.25 0.08
C ASP A 62 -15.15 -18.25 1.12
N GLU A 63 -14.83 -18.32 2.42
CA GLU A 63 -15.84 -18.26 3.47
C GLU A 63 -16.48 -16.86 3.54
N PRO A 64 -17.77 -16.77 3.93
CA PRO A 64 -18.44 -15.50 4.16
C PRO A 64 -17.69 -14.61 5.15
N ALA A 65 -17.49 -13.34 4.79
CA ALA A 65 -16.88 -12.36 5.68
C ALA A 65 -17.82 -12.01 6.84
N ASP A 66 -17.31 -11.98 8.08
CA ASP A 66 -18.10 -11.76 9.29
C ASP A 66 -18.43 -10.28 9.57
N ASN A 67 -19.60 -10.02 10.16
CA ASN A 67 -20.20 -8.70 10.44
C ASN A 67 -20.10 -7.54 9.41
N GLU A 68 -20.01 -7.79 8.11
CA GLU A 68 -19.76 -6.69 7.17
C GLU A 68 -20.97 -5.90 6.68
N ARG A 69 -20.73 -4.60 6.50
CA ARG A 69 -21.59 -3.68 5.75
C ARG A 69 -21.57 -4.09 4.28
N ALA A 70 -22.66 -3.86 3.55
CA ALA A 70 -22.63 -4.07 2.11
C ALA A 70 -21.51 -3.19 1.49
N PRO A 71 -20.69 -3.72 0.57
CA PRO A 71 -19.70 -2.92 -0.15
C PRO A 71 -20.33 -1.68 -0.80
N PHE A 72 -19.54 -0.63 -0.97
CA PHE A 72 -19.99 0.55 -1.69
C PHE A 72 -20.27 0.19 -3.16
N ASP A 73 -21.51 0.37 -3.58
CA ASP A 73 -21.95 0.26 -4.97
C ASP A 73 -22.26 1.66 -5.47
N ARG A 74 -21.38 2.17 -6.34
CA ARG A 74 -21.52 3.52 -6.90
C ARG A 74 -22.78 3.71 -7.74
N THR A 75 -23.35 2.64 -8.28
CA THR A 75 -24.59 2.68 -9.07
C THR A 75 -25.84 2.71 -8.20
N ALA A 76 -25.71 2.33 -6.92
CA ALA A 76 -26.78 2.44 -5.94
C ALA A 76 -26.94 3.88 -5.47
N VAL A 77 -28.17 4.23 -5.05
CA VAL A 77 -28.45 5.55 -4.46
C VAL A 77 -28.57 5.40 -2.96
N TYR A 78 -27.70 6.08 -2.22
CA TYR A 78 -27.70 6.04 -0.75
C TYR A 78 -28.39 7.27 -0.19
N THR A 79 -29.35 7.05 0.72
CA THR A 79 -30.04 8.13 1.41
C THR A 79 -29.13 8.77 2.43
N GLY A 80 -29.05 10.09 2.43
CA GLY A 80 -28.32 10.85 3.43
C GLY A 80 -28.36 12.35 3.14
N ASN A 81 -27.59 13.12 3.91
CA ASN A 81 -27.58 14.58 3.80
C ASN A 81 -26.51 15.10 2.85
N CYS A 82 -25.59 14.25 2.40
CA CYS A 82 -24.58 14.62 1.41
C CYS A 82 -25.23 14.65 0.02
N ARG A 83 -24.94 15.72 -0.72
CA ARG A 83 -25.32 15.85 -2.13
C ARG A 83 -24.60 14.81 -2.97
N SER A 84 -25.34 13.88 -3.58
CA SER A 84 -24.78 12.78 -4.38
C SER A 84 -24.10 13.24 -5.67
N ASP A 85 -24.41 14.44 -6.14
CA ASP A 85 -23.88 15.09 -7.34
C ASP A 85 -22.75 16.09 -7.00
N SER A 86 -22.02 15.88 -5.91
CA SER A 86 -20.95 16.77 -5.46
C SER A 86 -19.75 15.97 -4.99
N ILE A 87 -18.57 16.55 -5.19
CA ILE A 87 -17.32 16.05 -4.62
C ILE A 87 -17.00 16.90 -3.40
N TYR A 88 -16.92 16.25 -2.25
CA TYR A 88 -16.49 16.86 -0.99
C TYR A 88 -14.99 16.74 -0.88
N TRP A 89 -14.37 17.69 -0.20
CA TRP A 89 -12.93 17.70 -0.05
C TRP A 89 -12.54 18.12 1.35
N ARG A 90 -11.31 17.75 1.70
CA ARG A 90 -10.66 18.21 2.92
C ARG A 90 -9.16 18.25 2.70
N MET A 91 -8.50 19.06 3.52
CA MET A 91 -7.06 19.03 3.68
C MET A 91 -6.71 18.12 4.85
N ASP A 92 -5.61 17.40 4.72
CA ASP A 92 -5.02 16.56 5.77
C ASP A 92 -5.91 15.40 6.26
N GLU A 93 -5.33 14.55 7.13
CA GLU A 93 -5.97 13.40 7.77
C GLU A 93 -6.98 13.80 8.86
N GLY A 94 -7.91 12.90 9.22
CA GLY A 94 -8.87 13.06 10.33
C GLY A 94 -10.26 12.52 9.98
N THR A 95 -11.34 13.10 10.50
CA THR A 95 -12.72 12.64 10.25
C THR A 95 -13.31 13.12 8.92
N GLU A 96 -14.07 12.25 8.25
CA GLU A 96 -14.71 12.54 6.96
C GLU A 96 -15.75 13.67 7.07
N PRO A 97 -15.97 14.46 5.99
CA PRO A 97 -16.93 15.57 5.99
C PRO A 97 -18.34 15.14 6.42
N ASP A 98 -18.98 15.97 7.27
CA ASP A 98 -20.24 15.61 7.92
C ASP A 98 -21.54 15.93 7.18
N CYS A 99 -21.42 16.73 6.12
CA CYS A 99 -22.51 17.20 5.26
C CYS A 99 -23.65 17.92 6.02
N LEU A 100 -23.51 18.20 7.31
CA LEU A 100 -24.59 18.63 8.21
C LEU A 100 -24.24 19.88 9.01
N ASN A 101 -23.07 19.94 9.64
CA ASN A 101 -22.75 20.99 10.63
C ASN A 101 -21.30 21.48 10.61
N GLU A 102 -20.38 20.82 9.91
CA GLU A 102 -18.96 21.21 9.81
C GLU A 102 -18.69 21.87 8.45
N GLY A 103 -19.11 23.13 8.27
CA GLY A 103 -18.75 23.94 7.11
C GLY A 103 -19.26 23.38 5.77
N PRO A 104 -20.50 23.68 5.37
CA PRO A 104 -21.17 23.10 4.18
C PRO A 104 -20.51 23.44 2.84
N ASP A 105 -19.34 24.07 2.80
CA ASP A 105 -18.75 24.67 1.61
C ASP A 105 -17.47 23.96 1.12
N ASN A 106 -16.98 22.91 1.76
CA ASN A 106 -15.87 22.13 1.20
C ASN A 106 -16.37 21.07 0.22
N TYR A 107 -17.10 21.52 -0.80
CA TYR A 107 -17.50 20.72 -1.95
C TYR A 107 -17.39 21.53 -3.23
N PHE A 108 -17.34 20.85 -4.37
CA PHE A 108 -17.43 21.43 -5.70
C PHE A 108 -18.20 20.49 -6.64
N GLU A 109 -18.57 20.99 -7.81
CA GLU A 109 -19.24 20.25 -8.87
C GLU A 109 -18.26 19.23 -9.49
N PRO A 110 -18.67 17.97 -9.76
CA PRO A 110 -17.77 16.95 -10.30
C PRO A 110 -17.01 17.38 -11.56
N GLU A 111 -17.64 18.18 -12.42
CA GLU A 111 -17.06 18.71 -13.65
C GLU A 111 -15.93 19.72 -13.41
N ALA A 112 -15.80 20.24 -12.20
CA ALA A 112 -14.69 21.10 -11.82
C ALA A 112 -13.39 20.31 -11.64
N LEU A 113 -13.44 19.01 -11.32
CA LEU A 113 -12.24 18.20 -11.11
C LEU A 113 -11.68 17.70 -12.44
N VAL A 114 -10.56 18.30 -12.83
CA VAL A 114 -9.87 17.99 -14.08
C VAL A 114 -8.79 16.93 -13.88
N CYS A 115 -8.28 16.77 -12.66
CA CYS A 115 -7.34 15.73 -12.26
C CYS A 115 -7.93 14.33 -12.48
N ASP A 116 -7.57 13.69 -13.59
CA ASP A 116 -8.05 12.38 -14.02
C ASP A 116 -7.64 11.29 -13.01
N THR A 117 -6.44 11.40 -12.42
CA THR A 117 -6.02 10.46 -11.35
C THR A 117 -6.98 10.49 -10.16
N ALA A 118 -7.35 11.68 -9.69
CA ALA A 118 -8.29 11.82 -8.58
C ALA A 118 -9.71 11.42 -8.98
N VAL A 119 -10.15 11.79 -10.19
CA VAL A 119 -11.43 11.36 -10.73
C VAL A 119 -11.52 9.85 -10.66
N GLN A 120 -10.56 9.12 -11.23
CA GLN A 120 -10.58 7.66 -11.28
C GLN A 120 -10.52 7.00 -9.90
N ALA A 121 -9.74 7.55 -8.97
CA ALA A 121 -9.74 7.08 -7.58
C ALA A 121 -11.15 7.16 -6.98
N ILE A 122 -11.81 8.32 -7.11
CA ILE A 122 -13.21 8.50 -6.67
C ILE A 122 -14.15 7.56 -7.44
N GLN A 123 -13.89 7.30 -8.73
CA GLN A 123 -14.73 6.38 -9.50
C GLN A 123 -14.64 4.93 -9.04
N SER A 124 -13.48 4.52 -8.59
CA SER A 124 -13.21 3.16 -8.13
C SER A 124 -13.65 2.90 -6.68
N ALA A 125 -13.39 3.86 -5.78
CA ALA A 125 -13.52 3.65 -4.34
C ALA A 125 -14.55 4.57 -3.67
N GLY A 126 -15.11 5.54 -4.39
CA GLY A 126 -15.95 6.59 -3.82
C GLY A 126 -15.16 7.70 -3.10
N PHE A 127 -13.85 7.57 -2.99
CA PHE A 127 -12.96 8.62 -2.49
C PHE A 127 -11.58 8.51 -3.14
N GLY A 128 -10.77 9.57 -3.06
CA GLY A 128 -9.43 9.63 -3.63
C GLY A 128 -8.51 10.53 -2.82
N LEU A 129 -7.28 10.09 -2.58
CA LEU A 129 -6.22 10.93 -2.03
C LEU A 129 -5.39 11.47 -3.20
N THR A 130 -5.00 12.74 -3.12
CA THR A 130 -4.07 13.36 -4.07
C THR A 130 -3.29 14.47 -3.38
N ASP A 131 -2.14 14.81 -3.93
CA ASP A 131 -1.29 15.89 -3.45
C ASP A 131 -1.22 17.01 -4.48
N GLY A 132 -0.84 18.21 -4.03
CA GLY A 132 -0.60 19.32 -4.93
C GLY A 132 -1.87 19.73 -5.65
N VAL A 133 -2.91 20.18 -4.94
CA VAL A 133 -4.19 20.55 -5.56
C VAL A 133 -4.31 22.07 -5.69
N ALA A 134 -4.70 22.54 -6.87
CA ALA A 134 -4.97 23.96 -7.13
C ALA A 134 -6.28 24.17 -7.90
N GLN A 135 -6.88 25.35 -7.71
CA GLN A 135 -8.10 25.80 -8.37
C GLN A 135 -7.81 27.05 -9.22
N TRP A 136 -8.38 27.11 -10.42
CA TRP A 136 -8.23 28.27 -11.30
C TRP A 136 -9.04 29.47 -10.81
N ASN A 137 -8.40 30.63 -10.74
CA ASN A 137 -9.06 31.90 -10.49
C ASN A 137 -9.03 32.78 -11.75
N PRO A 138 -10.16 32.92 -12.47
CA PRO A 138 -10.19 33.70 -13.71
C PRO A 138 -10.02 35.21 -13.48
N ALA A 139 -10.30 35.73 -12.28
CA ALA A 139 -10.18 37.16 -11.99
C ALA A 139 -8.71 37.59 -11.83
N THR A 140 -7.87 36.70 -11.30
CA THR A 140 -6.42 36.95 -11.15
C THR A 140 -5.57 36.26 -12.21
N GLN A 141 -6.20 35.39 -13.01
CA GLN A 141 -5.55 34.50 -13.98
C GLN A 141 -4.45 33.66 -13.34
N ARG A 142 -4.74 33.09 -12.16
CA ARG A 142 -3.78 32.30 -11.40
C ARG A 142 -4.42 31.03 -10.86
N TRP A 143 -3.60 30.00 -10.74
CA TRP A 143 -3.92 28.83 -9.92
C TRP A 143 -3.68 29.18 -8.45
N VAL A 144 -4.67 28.90 -7.62
CA VAL A 144 -4.71 29.27 -6.20
C VAL A 144 -5.21 28.09 -5.36
N PRO A 145 -5.04 28.09 -4.02
CA PRO A 145 -5.65 27.08 -3.16
C PRO A 145 -7.17 27.01 -3.32
N LEU A 146 -7.74 25.83 -3.07
CA LEU A 146 -9.18 25.60 -3.15
C LEU A 146 -9.93 26.58 -2.24
N ALA A 147 -10.91 27.27 -2.82
CA ALA A 147 -11.76 28.19 -2.09
C ALA A 147 -13.14 27.54 -1.86
N PRO A 148 -13.61 27.39 -0.61
CA PRO A 148 -14.92 26.80 -0.31
C PRO A 148 -16.08 27.49 -1.05
N ALA A 149 -15.99 28.79 -1.29
CA ALA A 149 -17.03 29.55 -2.00
C ALA A 149 -17.09 29.27 -3.53
N VAL A 150 -16.10 28.58 -4.10
CA VAL A 150 -15.94 28.39 -5.54
C VAL A 150 -16.20 26.94 -5.91
N LYS A 151 -17.28 26.69 -6.67
CA LYS A 151 -17.82 25.35 -6.92
C LYS A 151 -17.57 24.80 -8.31
N ASN A 152 -17.26 25.68 -9.26
CA ASN A 152 -17.35 25.37 -10.69
C ASN A 152 -16.11 25.83 -11.49
N GLN A 153 -15.03 26.19 -10.79
CA GLN A 153 -13.78 26.53 -11.45
C GLN A 153 -12.89 25.29 -11.54
N PRO A 154 -12.14 25.12 -12.65
CA PRO A 154 -11.24 23.99 -12.83
C PRO A 154 -10.31 23.78 -11.64
N ILE A 155 -10.22 22.54 -11.20
CA ILE A 155 -9.37 22.03 -10.12
C ILE A 155 -8.45 20.99 -10.74
N GLU A 156 -7.15 21.17 -10.54
CA GLU A 156 -6.11 20.29 -11.04
C GLU A 156 -5.20 19.82 -9.90
N CYS A 157 -4.55 18.67 -10.08
CA CYS A 157 -3.62 18.09 -9.12
C CYS A 157 -2.22 17.90 -9.72
N GLU A 158 -1.23 17.65 -8.86
CA GLU A 158 0.13 17.32 -9.34
C GLU A 158 0.22 15.88 -9.87
N ALA A 159 -0.68 14.99 -9.43
CA ALA A 159 -0.59 13.55 -9.66
C ALA A 159 -0.63 13.13 -11.15
N ASP A 160 -1.33 13.87 -12.02
CA ASP A 160 -1.37 13.63 -13.47
C ASP A 160 -0.82 14.81 -14.29
N ALA A 161 -0.10 15.73 -13.66
CA ALA A 161 0.53 16.84 -14.35
C ALA A 161 1.47 16.33 -15.45
N GLY A 162 1.26 16.79 -16.68
CA GLY A 162 1.97 16.33 -17.87
C GLY A 162 1.33 15.14 -18.59
N LEU A 163 0.30 14.52 -18.00
CA LEU A 163 -0.45 13.40 -18.57
C LEU A 163 -1.88 13.83 -18.94
N HIS A 164 -2.57 14.57 -18.09
CA HIS A 164 -3.89 15.12 -18.37
C HIS A 164 -3.84 16.65 -18.30
N GLY A 165 -4.75 17.29 -19.02
CA GLY A 165 -4.87 18.74 -19.12
C GLY A 165 -6.34 19.13 -18.95
N PRO A 166 -6.86 20.12 -19.67
CA PRO A 166 -8.30 20.43 -19.63
C PRO A 166 -9.22 19.22 -19.85
N ASP A 167 -8.81 18.33 -20.75
CA ASP A 167 -9.47 17.07 -21.07
C ASP A 167 -8.46 16.11 -21.75
N SER A 168 -8.89 14.86 -21.95
CA SER A 168 -8.06 13.79 -22.54
C SER A 168 -7.63 14.04 -23.99
N GLY A 169 -8.37 14.89 -24.73
CA GLY A 169 -8.09 15.25 -26.11
C GLY A 169 -7.16 16.44 -26.28
N ASP A 170 -6.98 17.26 -25.24
CA ASP A 170 -6.12 18.45 -25.31
C ASP A 170 -4.62 18.08 -25.27
N THR A 171 -3.81 18.95 -25.88
CA THR A 171 -2.34 18.82 -25.90
C THR A 171 -1.66 19.64 -24.82
N ARG A 172 -2.39 20.54 -24.16
CA ARG A 172 -1.92 21.36 -23.03
C ARG A 172 -1.99 20.53 -21.75
N ARG A 173 -0.91 19.82 -21.46
CA ARG A 173 -0.83 18.85 -20.36
C ARG A 173 -0.45 19.46 -19.00
N TRP A 174 -0.30 20.78 -18.90
CA TRP A 174 0.17 21.42 -17.68
C TRP A 174 -0.73 22.60 -17.31
N PRO A 175 -1.16 22.73 -16.05
CA PRO A 175 -1.73 23.97 -15.55
C PRO A 175 -0.68 25.08 -15.64
N ALA A 176 -1.09 26.30 -15.96
CA ALA A 176 -0.22 27.47 -16.02
C ALA A 176 -0.96 28.75 -15.64
N ASP A 177 -0.27 29.66 -14.97
CA ASP A 177 -0.78 31.00 -14.73
C ASP A 177 -0.93 31.76 -16.06
N VAL A 178 -1.80 32.77 -16.08
CA VAL A 178 -2.15 33.61 -17.23
C VAL A 178 -2.92 32.88 -18.33
N THR A 179 -2.42 31.74 -18.83
CA THR A 179 -3.03 30.99 -19.94
C THR A 179 -3.97 29.87 -19.48
N GLN A 180 -4.08 29.64 -18.17
CA GLN A 180 -4.78 28.53 -17.51
C GLN A 180 -4.12 27.17 -17.75
N TRP A 181 -3.76 26.87 -18.99
CA TRP A 181 -3.10 25.64 -19.40
C TRP A 181 -1.98 25.94 -20.40
N THR A 182 -0.97 25.07 -20.44
CA THR A 182 0.16 25.15 -21.37
C THR A 182 0.59 23.76 -21.85
N ASN A 183 1.16 23.70 -23.05
CA ASN A 183 1.86 22.53 -23.57
C ASN A 183 3.39 22.63 -23.35
N VAL A 184 3.86 23.73 -22.74
CA VAL A 184 5.27 23.98 -22.44
C VAL A 184 5.53 23.68 -20.97
N GLN A 185 6.25 22.58 -20.70
CA GLN A 185 6.55 22.15 -19.33
C GLN A 185 7.31 23.19 -18.49
N ALA A 186 8.08 24.08 -19.13
CA ALA A 186 8.82 25.15 -18.45
C ALA A 186 7.90 26.24 -17.88
N ASP A 187 6.69 26.40 -18.43
CA ASP A 187 5.71 27.41 -18.02
C ASP A 187 4.67 26.84 -17.02
N ARG A 188 4.87 25.60 -16.58
CA ARG A 188 3.93 24.92 -15.69
C ARG A 188 3.78 25.64 -14.35
N PHE A 189 2.57 25.61 -13.81
CA PHE A 189 2.29 25.99 -12.43
C PHE A 189 3.11 25.14 -11.46
N ASP A 190 3.61 25.78 -10.43
CA ASP A 190 4.39 25.14 -9.37
C ASP A 190 3.46 24.79 -8.21
N PHE A 191 3.09 23.51 -8.10
CA PHE A 191 2.24 23.01 -7.02
C PHE A 191 2.87 23.14 -5.63
N SER A 192 4.19 23.40 -5.54
CA SER A 192 4.86 23.72 -4.28
C SER A 192 4.64 25.16 -3.81
N ALA A 193 4.05 26.03 -4.65
CA ALA A 193 3.76 27.41 -4.30
C ALA A 193 2.50 27.54 -3.42
N ASN A 194 2.50 28.46 -2.44
CA ASN A 194 1.31 28.89 -1.68
C ASN A 194 0.42 27.76 -1.09
N PHE A 195 1.01 26.78 -0.38
CA PHE A 195 0.27 25.75 0.39
C PHE A 195 -0.60 24.79 -0.44
N THR A 196 -0.43 24.72 -1.77
CA THR A 196 -1.13 23.73 -2.60
C THR A 196 -0.51 22.34 -2.49
N ASN A 197 0.78 22.24 -2.12
CA ASN A 197 1.48 20.97 -1.86
C ASN A 197 1.12 20.40 -0.49
N ARG A 198 -0.15 20.02 -0.33
CA ARG A 198 -0.71 19.35 0.84
C ARG A 198 -1.57 18.19 0.38
N PRO A 199 -1.73 17.15 1.21
CA PRO A 199 -2.64 16.06 0.91
C PRO A 199 -4.09 16.55 0.96
N PHE A 200 -4.83 16.21 -0.09
CA PHE A 200 -6.27 16.38 -0.19
C PHE A 200 -6.95 15.03 -0.29
N ILE A 201 -8.02 14.86 0.48
CA ILE A 201 -8.92 13.71 0.32
C ILE A 201 -10.22 14.21 -0.28
N PHE A 202 -10.57 13.67 -1.43
CA PHE A 202 -11.83 13.89 -2.13
C PHE A 202 -12.79 12.74 -1.86
N TYR A 203 -14.06 13.05 -1.66
CA TYR A 203 -15.12 12.09 -1.40
C TYR A 203 -16.30 12.34 -2.32
N ASP A 204 -16.79 11.28 -2.94
CA ASP A 204 -18.08 11.27 -3.61
C ASP A 204 -19.20 11.45 -2.56
N GLY A 205 -20.15 12.36 -2.81
CA GLY A 205 -21.22 12.59 -1.84
C GLY A 205 -22.13 11.38 -1.64
N ASN A 206 -22.31 10.52 -2.64
CA ASN A 206 -23.04 9.27 -2.51
C ASN A 206 -22.26 8.25 -1.66
N TYR A 207 -20.93 8.24 -1.78
CA TYR A 207 -20.05 7.47 -0.90
C TYR A 207 -20.16 7.90 0.56
N LEU A 208 -20.18 9.21 0.85
CA LEU A 208 -20.37 9.70 2.22
C LEU A 208 -21.73 9.31 2.81
N ASN A 209 -22.78 9.25 1.99
CA ASN A 209 -24.09 8.75 2.42
C ASN A 209 -24.02 7.25 2.78
N TRP A 210 -23.38 6.44 1.94
CA TRP A 210 -23.12 5.02 2.23
C TRP A 210 -22.31 4.82 3.51
N LEU A 211 -21.24 5.59 3.71
CA LEU A 211 -20.37 5.45 4.87
C LEU A 211 -21.11 5.70 6.19
N ARG A 212 -22.02 6.69 6.19
CA ARG A 212 -22.82 7.08 7.37
C ARG A 212 -23.99 6.15 7.63
N GLN A 213 -24.67 5.72 6.57
CA GLN A 213 -25.88 4.91 6.65
C GLN A 213 -25.79 3.76 5.64
N PRO A 214 -24.87 2.80 5.86
CA PRO A 214 -24.76 1.67 4.96
C PRO A 214 -26.06 0.85 5.01
N PRO A 215 -26.51 0.30 3.87
CA PRO A 215 -27.64 -0.61 3.88
C PRO A 215 -27.31 -1.84 4.73
N ALA A 216 -28.36 -2.53 5.17
CA ALA A 216 -28.21 -3.80 5.86
C ALA A 216 -27.36 -4.78 5.00
N PRO A 217 -26.59 -5.68 5.63
CA PRO A 217 -25.79 -6.66 4.90
C PRO A 217 -26.68 -7.44 3.93
N PRO A 218 -26.19 -7.74 2.71
CA PRO A 218 -26.94 -8.57 1.78
C PRO A 218 -27.22 -9.95 2.38
N ALA A 219 -28.35 -10.57 2.00
CA ALA A 219 -28.72 -11.91 2.48
C ALA A 219 -27.68 -12.98 2.10
N SER A 220 -26.99 -12.80 0.98
CA SER A 220 -25.75 -13.49 0.61
C SER A 220 -24.57 -12.59 0.94
N ARG A 221 -23.79 -12.97 1.95
CA ARG A 221 -22.62 -12.22 2.38
C ARG A 221 -21.48 -12.36 1.35
N PRO A 222 -20.71 -11.30 1.08
CA PRO A 222 -19.50 -11.42 0.26
C PRO A 222 -18.51 -12.39 0.92
N SER A 223 -17.66 -13.04 0.11
CA SER A 223 -16.54 -13.83 0.63
C SER A 223 -15.48 -12.91 1.25
N ARG A 224 -14.64 -13.41 2.14
CA ARG A 224 -13.48 -12.67 2.68
C ARG A 224 -12.56 -12.18 1.56
N MET A 225 -12.41 -12.98 0.50
CA MET A 225 -11.68 -12.60 -0.72
C MET A 225 -12.30 -11.37 -1.40
N ASP A 226 -13.63 -11.31 -1.55
CA ASP A 226 -14.28 -10.16 -2.18
C ASP A 226 -14.02 -8.85 -1.40
N VAL A 227 -14.00 -8.95 -0.07
CA VAL A 227 -13.70 -7.81 0.81
C VAL A 227 -12.26 -7.37 0.64
N VAL A 228 -11.32 -8.31 0.70
CA VAL A 228 -9.89 -8.01 0.50
C VAL A 228 -9.63 -7.45 -0.89
N LYS A 229 -10.28 -7.97 -1.94
CA LYS A 229 -10.22 -7.41 -3.30
C LYS A 229 -10.69 -5.95 -3.34
N GLY A 230 -11.81 -5.65 -2.69
CA GLY A 230 -12.34 -4.29 -2.61
C GLY A 230 -11.40 -3.33 -1.87
N ALA A 231 -10.91 -3.74 -0.70
CA ALA A 231 -9.99 -2.94 0.11
C ALA A 231 -8.63 -2.75 -0.58
N ALA A 232 -8.04 -3.81 -1.12
CA ALA A 232 -6.76 -3.74 -1.83
C ALA A 232 -6.87 -2.92 -3.12
N SER A 233 -7.95 -3.07 -3.89
CA SER A 233 -8.19 -2.24 -5.09
C SER A 233 -8.35 -0.77 -4.73
N THR A 234 -9.06 -0.47 -3.64
CA THR A 234 -9.19 0.89 -3.10
C THR A 234 -7.84 1.47 -2.70
N LEU A 235 -7.02 0.69 -1.98
CA LEU A 235 -5.67 1.12 -1.60
C LEU A 235 -4.81 1.42 -2.84
N VAL A 236 -4.80 0.51 -3.82
CA VAL A 236 -4.06 0.68 -5.09
C VAL A 236 -4.50 1.92 -5.86
N GLN A 237 -5.76 2.33 -5.76
CA GLN A 237 -6.28 3.51 -6.47
C GLN A 237 -6.04 4.81 -5.72
N THR A 238 -5.90 4.77 -4.40
CA THR A 238 -5.85 5.96 -3.54
C THR A 238 -4.43 6.33 -3.12
N VAL A 239 -3.51 5.37 -3.00
CA VAL A 239 -2.15 5.65 -2.54
C VAL A 239 -1.32 6.35 -3.62
N ASN A 240 -0.53 7.36 -3.25
CA ASN A 240 0.41 8.07 -4.15
C ASN A 240 1.83 8.05 -3.55
N ASN A 241 2.83 8.42 -4.36
CA ASN A 241 4.23 8.56 -3.94
C ASN A 241 4.88 7.28 -3.37
N VAL A 242 4.33 6.11 -3.70
CA VAL A 242 4.88 4.79 -3.35
C VAL A 242 5.06 3.94 -4.61
N ASN A 243 5.97 2.98 -4.55
CA ASN A 243 6.03 1.87 -5.50
C ASN A 243 5.24 0.70 -4.92
N LEU A 244 4.40 0.06 -5.73
CA LEU A 244 3.55 -1.04 -5.26
C LEU A 244 3.84 -2.32 -6.04
N GLY A 245 3.96 -3.42 -5.32
CA GLY A 245 4.03 -4.77 -5.86
C GLY A 245 2.96 -5.66 -5.25
N LEU A 246 2.71 -6.80 -5.90
CA LEU A 246 1.68 -7.74 -5.49
C LEU A 246 2.23 -9.16 -5.47
N MET A 247 2.01 -9.83 -4.34
CA MET A 247 2.26 -11.24 -4.11
C MET A 247 0.96 -11.92 -3.71
N ARG A 248 0.91 -13.23 -3.98
CA ARG A 248 -0.14 -14.12 -3.46
C ARG A 248 0.46 -15.45 -3.01
N TYR A 249 -0.26 -16.17 -2.17
CA TYR A 249 0.07 -17.56 -1.85
C TYR A 249 -0.01 -18.44 -3.09
N SER A 250 0.73 -19.52 -3.10
CA SER A 250 0.58 -20.53 -4.11
C SER A 250 -0.68 -21.35 -3.84
N ALA A 251 -1.50 -21.60 -4.86
CA ALA A 251 -2.62 -22.55 -4.75
C ALA A 251 -2.13 -24.00 -4.83
N ASN A 252 -0.84 -24.26 -4.58
CA ASN A 252 -0.25 -25.59 -4.61
C ASN A 252 -1.23 -26.55 -3.91
N ALA A 253 -1.66 -27.52 -4.69
CA ALA A 253 -2.17 -28.79 -4.24
C ALA A 253 -1.69 -29.72 -5.34
N ASP A 254 -0.52 -30.33 -5.14
CA ASP A 254 -0.33 -31.59 -5.84
C ASP A 254 -1.44 -32.54 -5.36
N GLY A 255 -1.85 -33.53 -6.15
CA GLY A 255 -2.90 -34.47 -5.75
C GLY A 255 -2.54 -35.35 -4.55
N GLY A 256 -1.57 -34.96 -3.72
CA GLY A 256 -1.14 -35.60 -2.49
C GLY A 256 -1.69 -34.92 -1.24
N ALA A 257 -1.64 -35.65 -0.13
CA ALA A 257 -1.84 -35.09 1.21
C ALA A 257 -0.45 -34.98 1.87
N GLY A 258 0.04 -33.76 2.12
CA GLY A 258 1.33 -33.50 2.78
C GLY A 258 1.71 -32.01 2.83
N GLU A 259 2.82 -31.67 3.49
CA GLU A 259 3.35 -30.30 3.57
C GLU A 259 3.80 -29.79 2.20
N LEU A 260 4.39 -30.64 1.36
CA LEU A 260 4.75 -30.33 -0.05
C LEU A 260 3.53 -30.05 -0.95
N ALA A 261 2.32 -30.29 -0.44
CA ALA A 261 1.11 -29.95 -1.17
C ALA A 261 0.92 -28.44 -1.22
N ALA A 262 1.49 -27.62 -0.31
CA ALA A 262 1.40 -26.17 -0.30
C ALA A 262 2.78 -25.55 -0.06
N GLU A 263 3.25 -24.65 -0.93
CA GLU A 263 4.59 -24.08 -0.78
C GLU A 263 4.60 -22.61 -1.19
N GLY A 264 4.82 -21.75 -0.19
CA GLY A 264 5.08 -20.32 -0.33
C GLY A 264 4.12 -19.55 -1.22
N GLY A 265 4.68 -18.53 -1.88
CA GLY A 265 3.94 -17.62 -2.73
C GLY A 265 4.79 -17.10 -3.86
N MET A 266 4.21 -16.20 -4.66
CA MET A 266 4.85 -15.69 -5.86
C MET A 266 4.53 -14.23 -6.09
N VAL A 267 5.48 -13.53 -6.71
CA VAL A 267 5.32 -12.16 -7.17
C VAL A 267 4.48 -12.16 -8.44
N ILE A 268 3.24 -11.67 -8.36
CA ILE A 268 2.33 -11.56 -9.49
C ILE A 268 2.33 -10.17 -10.13
N TYR A 269 2.89 -9.17 -9.45
CA TYR A 269 3.20 -7.86 -10.01
C TYR A 269 4.50 -7.34 -9.39
N PRO A 270 5.51 -6.93 -10.20
CA PRO A 270 6.75 -6.42 -9.65
C PRO A 270 6.48 -5.08 -8.95
N VAL A 271 7.23 -4.79 -7.87
CA VAL A 271 7.21 -3.48 -7.23
C VAL A 271 7.64 -2.43 -8.24
N THR A 272 6.72 -1.56 -8.62
CA THR A 272 6.92 -0.53 -9.64
C THR A 272 6.23 0.76 -9.23
N SER A 273 6.69 1.88 -9.79
CA SER A 273 6.07 3.18 -9.57
C SER A 273 4.61 3.16 -10.03
N LEU A 274 3.74 3.75 -9.23
CA LEU A 274 2.33 3.87 -9.57
C LEU A 274 2.11 4.93 -10.64
N GLY A 275 1.36 4.56 -11.66
CA GLY A 275 0.85 5.40 -12.73
C GLY A 275 -0.43 4.76 -13.28
N GLN A 276 -1.06 5.40 -14.25
CA GLN A 276 -2.40 5.00 -14.70
C GLN A 276 -2.48 3.53 -15.15
N THR A 277 -1.52 3.10 -15.98
CA THR A 277 -1.48 1.72 -16.49
C THR A 277 -1.17 0.72 -15.37
N SER A 278 -0.23 1.03 -14.46
CA SER A 278 0.15 0.09 -13.40
C SER A 278 -0.94 -0.09 -12.35
N ARG A 279 -1.70 0.97 -12.01
CA ARG A 279 -2.89 0.89 -11.15
C ARG A 279 -3.94 -0.05 -11.75
N GLN A 280 -4.27 0.12 -13.03
CA GLN A 280 -5.25 -0.74 -13.69
C GLN A 280 -4.79 -2.20 -13.72
N GLU A 281 -3.53 -2.46 -14.09
CA GLU A 281 -2.97 -3.82 -14.11
C GLU A 281 -2.97 -4.48 -12.73
N LEU A 282 -2.67 -3.72 -11.66
CA LEU A 282 -2.73 -4.19 -10.29
C LEU A 282 -4.16 -4.52 -9.87
N VAL A 283 -5.13 -3.64 -10.14
CA VAL A 283 -6.55 -3.87 -9.85
C VAL A 283 -7.09 -5.07 -10.62
N ASP A 284 -6.74 -5.22 -11.89
CA ASP A 284 -7.13 -6.38 -12.70
C ASP A 284 -6.59 -7.69 -12.11
N ARG A 285 -5.34 -7.67 -11.63
CA ARG A 285 -4.72 -8.83 -10.97
C ARG A 285 -5.36 -9.14 -9.62
N ILE A 286 -5.67 -8.13 -8.81
CA ILE A 286 -6.37 -8.28 -7.53
C ILE A 286 -7.75 -8.90 -7.77
N ASN A 287 -8.52 -8.36 -8.71
CA ASN A 287 -9.86 -8.85 -9.01
C ASN A 287 -9.87 -10.28 -9.58
N ALA A 288 -8.78 -10.69 -10.24
CA ALA A 288 -8.57 -12.03 -10.77
C ALA A 288 -8.05 -13.06 -9.73
N LEU A 289 -7.89 -12.69 -8.45
CA LEU A 289 -7.47 -13.63 -7.41
C LEU A 289 -8.60 -14.60 -7.07
N ASP A 290 -8.34 -15.89 -7.11
CA ASP A 290 -9.30 -16.92 -6.71
C ASP A 290 -8.86 -17.59 -5.40
N PRO A 291 -9.77 -17.79 -4.43
CA PRO A 291 -9.47 -18.47 -3.18
C PRO A 291 -9.30 -19.98 -3.41
N ALA A 292 -8.12 -20.52 -3.09
CA ALA A 292 -7.76 -21.92 -3.22
C ALA A 292 -6.44 -22.28 -2.52
N GLY A 293 -6.37 -23.51 -1.99
CA GLY A 293 -5.16 -24.05 -1.37
C GLY A 293 -5.09 -23.74 0.12
N PHE A 294 -3.88 -23.77 0.66
CA PHE A 294 -3.56 -23.59 2.09
C PHE A 294 -2.94 -22.20 2.36
N THR A 295 -2.50 -21.97 3.59
CA THR A 295 -2.01 -20.67 4.10
C THR A 295 -0.51 -20.77 4.47
N PRO A 296 0.42 -20.86 3.49
CA PRO A 296 1.87 -20.99 3.70
C PRO A 296 2.51 -19.62 4.00
N MET A 297 2.21 -19.08 5.19
CA MET A 297 2.48 -17.69 5.55
C MET A 297 3.99 -17.42 5.68
N SER A 298 4.71 -18.23 6.45
CA SER A 298 6.15 -18.17 6.69
C SER A 298 6.95 -18.38 5.40
N GLU A 299 6.57 -19.34 4.55
CA GLU A 299 7.26 -19.57 3.29
C GLU A 299 7.05 -18.39 2.32
N THR A 300 5.84 -17.84 2.29
CA THR A 300 5.57 -16.65 1.48
C THR A 300 6.34 -15.44 1.99
N LEU A 301 6.49 -15.31 3.31
CA LEU A 301 7.19 -14.17 3.91
C LEU A 301 8.68 -14.27 3.64
N TYR A 302 9.21 -15.49 3.74
CA TYR A 302 10.57 -15.80 3.33
C TYR A 302 10.79 -15.47 1.84
N GLU A 303 9.88 -15.87 0.96
CA GLU A 303 9.98 -15.54 -0.47
C GLU A 303 9.92 -14.03 -0.73
N ALA A 304 9.07 -13.29 -0.02
CA ALA A 304 9.00 -11.83 -0.09
C ALA A 304 10.32 -11.18 0.34
N ARG A 305 10.96 -11.72 1.39
CA ARG A 305 12.31 -11.31 1.82
C ARG A 305 13.35 -11.60 0.74
N GLN A 306 13.30 -12.78 0.10
CA GLN A 306 14.18 -13.11 -1.03
C GLN A 306 14.01 -12.10 -2.18
N TYR A 307 12.77 -11.69 -2.46
CA TYR A 307 12.47 -10.70 -3.50
C TYR A 307 13.09 -9.34 -3.21
N PHE A 308 12.92 -8.82 -2.00
CA PHE A 308 13.55 -7.55 -1.59
C PHE A 308 15.08 -7.64 -1.49
N ALA A 309 15.63 -8.79 -1.10
CA ALA A 309 17.08 -8.99 -1.04
C ALA A 309 17.71 -9.18 -2.44
N GLY A 310 16.93 -9.55 -3.45
CA GLY A 310 17.46 -9.97 -4.76
C GLY A 310 18.15 -11.33 -4.71
N ASP A 311 17.76 -12.17 -3.75
CA ASP A 311 18.31 -13.50 -3.53
C ASP A 311 17.67 -14.53 -4.50
N SER A 312 18.01 -15.81 -4.33
CA SER A 312 17.47 -16.89 -5.15
C SER A 312 15.96 -17.06 -4.99
N VAL A 313 15.27 -17.31 -6.11
CA VAL A 313 13.84 -17.61 -6.14
C VAL A 313 13.64 -19.06 -5.69
N LEU A 314 12.99 -19.25 -4.54
CA LEU A 314 12.81 -20.57 -3.95
C LEU A 314 11.44 -21.13 -4.31
N PHE A 315 10.38 -20.53 -3.78
CA PHE A 315 9.00 -21.01 -3.98
C PHE A 315 8.37 -20.44 -5.25
N GLY A 316 8.70 -19.18 -5.59
CA GLY A 316 8.07 -18.45 -6.67
C GLY A 316 8.26 -19.05 -8.06
N ARG A 317 9.12 -20.06 -8.27
CA ARG A 317 9.26 -20.72 -9.58
C ARG A 317 8.27 -21.85 -9.80
N GLU A 318 7.85 -22.51 -8.74
CA GLU A 318 7.01 -23.70 -8.79
C GLU A 318 5.59 -23.44 -8.28
N SER A 319 5.28 -22.19 -7.96
CA SER A 319 3.94 -21.76 -7.56
C SER A 319 2.88 -22.03 -8.64
N ARG A 320 1.62 -22.14 -8.19
CA ARG A 320 0.49 -22.54 -9.01
C ARG A 320 -0.74 -21.68 -8.76
N LEU A 321 -1.61 -21.63 -9.77
CA LEU A 321 -2.96 -21.05 -9.69
C LEU A 321 -4.03 -22.14 -9.67
N TRP A 322 -5.18 -21.75 -9.13
CA TRP A 322 -6.45 -22.47 -9.26
C TRP A 322 -7.55 -21.47 -9.66
N PRO A 323 -8.45 -21.82 -10.59
CA PRO A 323 -8.28 -22.93 -11.52
C PRO A 323 -7.10 -22.64 -12.46
N GLY A 324 -6.27 -23.65 -12.71
CA GLY A 324 -5.26 -23.57 -13.76
C GLY A 324 -5.88 -23.49 -15.15
N SER A 325 -5.03 -23.24 -16.16
CA SER A 325 -5.46 -23.02 -17.55
C SER A 325 -6.30 -24.16 -18.16
N GLN A 326 -6.20 -25.37 -17.60
CA GLN A 326 -6.95 -26.56 -18.04
C GLN A 326 -8.02 -27.02 -17.02
N GLY A 327 -8.41 -26.19 -16.05
CA GLY A 327 -9.48 -26.53 -15.10
C GLY A 327 -9.06 -27.46 -13.94
N GLY A 328 -7.82 -27.33 -13.46
CA GLY A 328 -7.27 -28.05 -12.29
C GLY A 328 -6.00 -27.37 -11.74
N PHE A 329 -5.23 -27.99 -10.82
CA PHE A 329 -3.95 -27.46 -10.29
C PHE A 329 -2.77 -27.50 -11.31
N ASP A 330 -3.07 -27.27 -12.59
CA ASP A 330 -2.23 -27.51 -13.77
C ASP A 330 -1.41 -26.29 -14.20
N GLY A 331 -1.80 -25.09 -13.78
CA GLY A 331 -1.14 -23.86 -14.20
C GLY A 331 0.08 -23.57 -13.33
N ARG A 332 1.26 -24.09 -13.70
CA ARG A 332 2.53 -23.55 -13.17
C ARG A 332 2.52 -22.06 -13.45
N PHE A 333 2.56 -21.26 -12.40
CA PHE A 333 2.48 -19.82 -12.46
C PHE A 333 3.67 -19.26 -11.70
N PRO A 334 4.85 -19.19 -12.34
CA PRO A 334 6.01 -18.65 -11.66
C PRO A 334 5.84 -17.15 -11.44
N SER A 335 6.56 -16.60 -10.45
CA SER A 335 6.77 -15.17 -10.25
C SER A 335 7.06 -14.50 -11.59
N VAL A 336 6.40 -13.37 -11.83
CA VAL A 336 6.42 -12.68 -13.12
C VAL A 336 7.85 -12.45 -13.59
N ALA A 337 8.10 -12.62 -14.90
CA ALA A 337 9.45 -12.53 -15.46
C ALA A 337 10.12 -11.18 -15.16
N ALA A 338 9.34 -10.09 -15.09
CA ALA A 338 9.83 -8.76 -14.73
C ALA A 338 10.39 -8.66 -13.29
N SER A 339 10.05 -9.61 -12.40
CA SER A 339 10.60 -9.67 -11.05
C SER A 339 11.89 -10.49 -10.95
N ARG A 340 12.32 -11.18 -12.02
CA ARG A 340 13.41 -12.18 -11.96
C ARG A 340 14.49 -11.93 -13.01
N SER A 341 15.69 -12.45 -12.73
CA SER A 341 16.78 -12.53 -13.69
C SER A 341 16.38 -13.30 -14.96
N VAL A 342 17.15 -13.14 -16.03
CA VAL A 342 16.86 -13.77 -17.34
C VAL A 342 16.83 -15.31 -17.25
N ASP A 343 17.67 -15.90 -16.41
CA ASP A 343 17.65 -17.35 -16.13
C ASP A 343 16.54 -17.77 -15.15
N GLY A 344 15.88 -16.79 -14.53
CA GLY A 344 14.73 -16.95 -13.66
C GLY A 344 15.06 -17.45 -12.25
N ASN A 345 16.35 -17.57 -11.90
CA ASN A 345 16.82 -18.17 -10.65
C ASN A 345 17.00 -17.16 -9.50
N GLN A 346 17.10 -15.87 -9.81
CA GLN A 346 17.30 -14.81 -8.83
C GLN A 346 16.24 -13.73 -8.99
N TYR A 347 15.88 -13.09 -7.90
CA TYR A 347 15.01 -11.93 -7.91
C TYR A 347 15.78 -10.66 -8.32
N ILE A 348 15.10 -9.78 -9.05
CA ILE A 348 15.56 -8.41 -9.26
C ILE A 348 15.02 -7.58 -8.10
N SER A 349 15.91 -7.21 -7.17
CA SER A 349 15.52 -6.41 -5.99
C SER A 349 14.93 -5.05 -6.41
N PRO A 350 13.75 -4.67 -5.89
CA PRO A 350 13.19 -3.33 -6.07
C PRO A 350 13.79 -2.29 -5.11
N ALA A 351 14.58 -2.70 -4.12
CA ALA A 351 15.25 -1.81 -3.17
C ALA A 351 16.52 -1.23 -3.82
N THR A 352 16.34 -0.15 -4.58
CA THR A 352 17.43 0.44 -5.41
C THR A 352 18.27 1.48 -4.66
N ALA A 353 17.83 1.94 -3.49
CA ALA A 353 18.56 2.89 -2.67
C ALA A 353 18.71 2.40 -1.22
N GLN A 354 19.88 2.66 -0.63
CA GLN A 354 20.26 2.21 0.72
C GLN A 354 19.35 2.71 1.85
N CYS A 355 18.55 3.75 1.62
CA CYS A 355 17.62 4.32 2.61
C CYS A 355 16.17 4.34 2.10
N GLN A 356 15.87 3.57 1.06
CA GLN A 356 14.49 3.37 0.62
C GLN A 356 13.78 2.48 1.64
N GLN A 357 12.63 2.94 2.13
CA GLN A 357 11.80 2.14 3.02
C GLN A 357 11.09 1.04 2.22
N ASN A 358 10.96 -0.15 2.82
CA ASN A 358 10.30 -1.29 2.21
C ASN A 358 9.27 -1.87 3.20
N PHE A 359 8.03 -2.00 2.78
CA PHE A 359 6.93 -2.47 3.60
C PHE A 359 6.35 -3.74 2.99
N ILE A 360 6.02 -4.72 3.82
CA ILE A 360 5.27 -5.90 3.44
C ILE A 360 3.96 -5.86 4.21
N ILE A 361 2.84 -5.84 3.50
CA ILE A 361 1.50 -5.83 4.10
C ILE A 361 0.85 -7.19 3.80
N TYR A 362 0.55 -7.94 4.85
CA TYR A 362 -0.15 -9.22 4.77
C TYR A 362 -1.65 -9.04 4.94
N LEU A 363 -2.43 -9.54 3.99
CA LEU A 363 -3.89 -9.52 4.02
C LEU A 363 -4.37 -10.98 4.10
N THR A 364 -4.63 -11.48 5.32
CA THR A 364 -4.92 -12.91 5.60
C THR A 364 -6.03 -13.08 6.63
N ASP A 365 -6.82 -14.14 6.51
CA ASP A 365 -8.01 -14.39 7.35
C ASP A 365 -7.83 -15.42 8.46
N GLY A 366 -6.61 -15.92 8.69
CA GLY A 366 -6.42 -16.93 9.73
C GLY A 366 -5.01 -17.48 9.88
N LEU A 367 -4.94 -18.46 10.79
CA LEU A 367 -3.72 -19.13 11.20
C LEU A 367 -3.04 -19.84 10.03
N PRO A 368 -1.70 -19.94 10.04
CA PRO A 368 -0.97 -20.67 9.02
C PRO A 368 -1.41 -22.14 8.93
N THR A 369 -1.46 -22.66 7.71
CA THR A 369 -1.73 -24.07 7.44
C THR A 369 -0.77 -24.56 6.38
N ARG A 370 -0.10 -25.70 6.64
CA ARG A 370 0.98 -26.22 5.78
C ARG A 370 2.11 -25.19 5.63
N ASP A 371 2.70 -24.80 6.76
CA ASP A 371 3.59 -23.65 6.92
C ASP A 371 4.88 -24.03 7.68
N ASN A 372 5.64 -24.99 7.17
CA ASN A 372 6.88 -25.47 7.82
C ASN A 372 8.06 -25.64 6.84
N SER A 373 7.87 -25.34 5.55
CA SER A 373 8.82 -25.64 4.49
C SER A 373 9.94 -24.61 4.35
N ALA A 374 9.86 -23.49 5.08
CA ALA A 374 10.91 -22.46 5.16
C ALA A 374 11.58 -22.39 6.53
N ASP A 375 11.23 -23.27 7.48
CA ASP A 375 11.71 -23.22 8.87
C ASP A 375 13.24 -23.28 8.94
N ASP A 376 13.87 -24.18 8.19
CA ASP A 376 15.32 -24.36 8.16
C ASP A 376 16.01 -23.12 7.56
N GLU A 377 15.46 -22.54 6.50
CA GLU A 377 15.96 -21.33 5.87
C GLU A 377 15.83 -20.12 6.80
N ILE A 378 14.69 -19.97 7.48
CA ILE A 378 14.45 -18.89 8.46
C ILE A 378 15.40 -19.03 9.64
N ALA A 379 15.57 -20.25 10.18
CA ALA A 379 16.52 -20.52 11.25
C ALA A 379 17.96 -20.16 10.83
N ALA A 380 18.35 -20.47 9.59
CA ALA A 380 19.63 -20.11 9.03
C ALA A 380 19.84 -18.57 8.93
N LEU A 381 18.79 -17.80 8.62
CA LEU A 381 18.86 -16.33 8.60
C LEU A 381 19.10 -15.72 9.98
N LEU A 382 18.53 -16.31 11.02
CA LEU A 382 18.69 -15.87 12.40
C LEU A 382 20.04 -16.31 13.00
N GLY A 383 20.82 -17.11 12.26
CA GLY A 383 22.05 -17.71 12.78
C GLY A 383 21.79 -18.73 13.89
N VAL A 384 20.54 -19.22 14.00
CA VAL A 384 20.14 -20.27 14.91
C VAL A 384 20.47 -21.59 14.21
N VAL A 385 21.71 -22.01 14.35
CA VAL A 385 22.09 -23.39 14.01
C VAL A 385 21.56 -24.24 15.17
N ASP A 386 20.45 -24.94 15.01
CA ASP A 386 19.98 -25.84 16.07
C ASP A 386 20.92 -27.07 16.12
N PRO A 387 21.72 -27.29 17.17
CA PRO A 387 22.48 -28.51 17.31
C PRO A 387 21.54 -29.58 17.87
N GLY A 388 20.67 -30.10 16.99
CA GLY A 388 19.79 -31.25 17.19
C GLY A 388 19.35 -31.57 18.61
N ALA A 389 18.11 -31.23 18.96
CA ALA A 389 17.41 -31.89 20.07
C ALA A 389 15.87 -31.89 19.89
N ASP A 390 15.40 -33.06 19.48
CA ASP A 390 14.15 -33.71 19.91
C ASP A 390 12.80 -33.19 19.37
N VAL A 391 12.20 -34.08 18.58
CA VAL A 391 10.85 -34.02 18.03
C VAL A 391 9.85 -34.34 19.15
N THR A 392 9.57 -33.38 20.02
CA THR A 392 8.31 -33.38 20.80
C THR A 392 7.83 -31.95 21.07
N GLY A 393 7.07 -31.41 20.11
CA GLY A 393 6.03 -30.40 20.30
C GLY A 393 6.33 -29.17 21.16
N ARG A 394 6.78 -28.09 20.52
CA ARG A 394 6.17 -26.74 20.62
C ARG A 394 6.97 -25.72 19.82
N HIS A 395 6.28 -25.14 18.83
CA HIS A 395 6.35 -23.78 18.32
C HIS A 395 7.41 -22.87 18.97
N ALA A 396 8.46 -22.57 18.21
CA ALA A 396 9.36 -21.44 18.48
C ALA A 396 9.64 -20.59 17.23
N VAL A 397 9.32 -21.08 16.02
CA VAL A 397 9.43 -20.33 14.76
C VAL A 397 8.12 -19.62 14.43
N ASP A 398 6.98 -20.23 14.77
CA ASP A 398 5.61 -19.71 14.56
C ASP A 398 5.35 -18.35 15.27
N ASP A 399 5.80 -18.21 16.52
CA ASP A 399 5.68 -16.95 17.30
C ASP A 399 6.56 -15.79 16.73
N THR A 400 7.47 -16.07 15.79
CA THR A 400 8.25 -15.00 15.15
C THR A 400 7.52 -14.34 13.98
N ALA A 401 6.52 -14.98 13.37
CA ALA A 401 5.71 -14.33 12.35
C ALA A 401 4.68 -13.35 12.97
N GLU A 402 4.25 -13.60 14.20
CA GLU A 402 3.35 -12.70 14.96
C GLU A 402 4.11 -11.57 15.70
N GLY A 403 5.45 -11.62 15.75
CA GLY A 403 6.28 -10.68 16.54
C GLY A 403 7.54 -10.13 15.86
N ALA A 404 7.82 -10.46 14.60
CA ALA A 404 9.05 -10.01 13.94
C ALA A 404 8.99 -8.54 13.53
N ARG A 405 9.65 -7.69 14.32
CA ARG A 405 10.43 -6.56 13.78
C ARG A 405 11.79 -7.11 13.34
N PRO A 406 12.05 -7.39 12.05
CA PRO A 406 13.32 -7.96 11.65
C PRO A 406 14.38 -6.85 11.57
N SER A 407 15.16 -6.69 12.63
CA SER A 407 16.43 -5.97 12.58
C SER A 407 17.57 -6.89 12.12
N ALA A 408 17.44 -7.48 10.93
CA ALA A 408 18.51 -8.29 10.33
C ALA A 408 19.30 -7.45 9.32
N SER A 409 20.26 -6.68 9.83
CA SER A 409 21.19 -5.89 9.02
C SER A 409 22.22 -6.79 8.32
N ARG A 410 21.86 -7.38 7.19
CA ARG A 410 22.86 -7.78 6.19
C ARG A 410 22.35 -7.68 4.75
N ALA A 411 21.88 -6.48 4.39
CA ALA A 411 22.03 -5.87 3.05
C ALA A 411 21.45 -4.44 3.03
N GLY A 412 21.53 -3.62 4.08
CA GLY A 412 21.04 -2.23 4.00
C GLY A 412 19.55 -2.02 3.67
N VAL A 413 18.76 -3.09 3.53
CA VAL A 413 17.31 -3.05 3.31
C VAL A 413 16.63 -3.14 4.68
N GLY A 414 16.23 -2.00 5.23
CA GLY A 414 15.30 -1.96 6.36
C GLY A 414 13.88 -2.18 5.84
N GLY A 415 13.08 -2.98 6.55
CA GLY A 415 11.67 -3.15 6.24
C GLY A 415 10.82 -3.50 7.45
N GLU A 416 9.52 -3.21 7.32
CA GLU A 416 8.50 -3.40 8.34
C GLU A 416 7.39 -4.30 7.78
N VAL A 417 6.86 -5.19 8.62
CA VAL A 417 5.80 -6.14 8.27
C VAL A 417 4.56 -5.79 9.07
N GLU A 418 3.44 -5.55 8.39
CA GLU A 418 2.13 -5.32 9.01
C GLU A 418 1.16 -6.43 8.59
N VAL A 419 0.51 -7.07 9.57
CA VAL A 419 -0.48 -8.13 9.33
C VAL A 419 -1.86 -7.55 9.59
N VAL A 420 -2.71 -7.55 8.57
CA VAL A 420 -4.08 -7.04 8.62
C VAL A 420 -5.04 -8.19 8.40
N THR A 421 -5.90 -8.43 9.38
CA THR A 421 -6.96 -9.44 9.32
C THR A 421 -8.30 -8.78 9.02
N PRO A 422 -9.10 -9.32 8.07
CA PRO A 422 -10.43 -8.80 7.75
C PRO A 422 -11.41 -8.93 8.92
#